data_AF-A0AAD1EKX3-F1
#
_entry.id   AF-A0AAD1EKX3-F1
#
_cell.length_a   1.000
_cell.length_b   1.000
_cell.length_c   1.000
_cell.angle_alpha   90.00
_cell.angle_beta   90.00
_cell.angle_gamma   90.00
#
_symmetry.space_group_name_H-M   'P 1'
#
loop_
_entity.id
_entity.type
_entity.pdbx_description
1 polymer ?
#
loop_
_entity_poly.entity_id
_entity_poly.type
_entity_poly.pdbx_seq_one_letter_code
_entity_poly.pdbx_strand_id
1 'polypeptide(L)' 'MTRKPALLFQVVDIASITVSANPTEGAILRFTMDGELNDLELKLSAVTVARLQTLLLEADAQLANLVTTQ' A
#
# COMPACT_ATOMS: atom_id res chain seq x y z
N MET A 1 -10.49 26.51 -8.53
CA MET A 1 -10.63 26.33 -7.07
C MET A 1 -9.97 25.03 -6.67
N THR A 2 -8.80 25.09 -6.03
CA THR A 2 -8.07 23.92 -5.53
C THR A 2 -8.79 23.41 -4.28
N ARG A 3 -9.52 22.28 -4.39
CA ARG A 3 -10.12 21.63 -3.22
C ARG A 3 -8.99 21.15 -2.32
N LYS A 4 -8.89 21.74 -1.12
CA LYS A 4 -8.00 21.25 -0.07
C LYS A 4 -8.44 19.82 0.29
N PRO A 5 -7.55 18.82 0.32
CA PRO A 5 -7.88 17.49 0.80
C PRO A 5 -8.43 17.60 2.22
N ALA A 6 -9.60 17.02 2.47
CA ALA A 6 -10.14 16.89 3.82
C ALA A 6 -9.63 15.58 4.42
N LEU A 7 -9.21 15.62 5.68
CA LEU A 7 -8.95 14.40 6.44
C LEU A 7 -10.29 13.72 6.70
N LEU A 8 -10.46 12.51 6.16
CA LEU A 8 -11.68 11.72 6.36
C LEU A 8 -11.53 10.74 7.52
N PHE A 9 -10.38 10.08 7.62
CA PHE A 9 -10.09 9.09 8.65
C PHE A 9 -8.61 9.16 9.04
N GLN A 10 -8.31 8.83 10.29
CA GLN A 10 -6.95 8.67 10.79
C GLN A 10 -6.63 7.17 10.91
N VAL A 11 -5.76 6.68 10.03
CA VAL A 11 -5.21 5.32 10.11
C VAL A 11 -4.14 5.30 11.19
N VAL A 12 -4.27 4.38 12.14
CA VAL A 12 -3.30 4.21 13.24
C VAL A 12 -2.39 3.02 13.03
N ASP A 13 -2.88 1.98 12.36
CA ASP A 13 -2.10 0.77 12.10
C ASP A 13 -2.60 0.02 10.85
N ILE A 14 -1.77 -0.87 10.33
CA ILE A 14 -2.13 -1.84 9.30
C ILE A 14 -2.53 -3.14 9.99
N ALA A 15 -3.83 -3.46 9.96
CA ALA A 15 -4.34 -4.68 10.56
C ALA A 15 -3.93 -5.93 9.76
N SER A 16 -4.06 -5.89 8.43
CA SER A 16 -3.66 -7.01 7.58
C SER A 16 -3.47 -6.62 6.12
N ILE A 17 -2.57 -7.31 5.43
CA ILE A 17 -2.40 -7.22 3.97
C ILE A 17 -2.62 -8.61 3.37
N THR A 18 -3.59 -8.75 2.49
CA THR A 18 -3.89 -9.98 1.76
C THR A 18 -3.62 -9.75 0.28
N VAL A 19 -2.58 -10.36 -0.26
CA VAL A 19 -2.26 -10.32 -1.69
C VAL A 19 -2.73 -11.62 -2.33
N SER A 20 -3.52 -11.54 -3.41
CA SER A 20 -3.93 -12.76 -4.11
C SER A 20 -2.74 -13.40 -4.82
N ALA A 21 -2.67 -14.73 -4.78
CA ALA A 21 -1.77 -15.51 -5.62
C ALA A 21 -2.17 -15.44 -7.10
N ASN A 22 -3.43 -15.12 -7.40
CA ASN A 22 -3.89 -14.87 -8.75
C ASN A 22 -3.55 -13.43 -9.16
N PRO A 23 -2.69 -13.23 -10.17
CA PRO A 23 -2.24 -11.89 -10.57
C PRO A 23 -3.36 -10.99 -11.10
N THR A 24 -4.55 -11.53 -11.39
CA THR A 24 -5.70 -10.75 -11.88
C THR A 24 -6.59 -10.18 -10.77
N GLU A 25 -6.42 -10.60 -9.52
CA GLU A 25 -7.32 -10.25 -8.41
C GLU A 25 -6.83 -9.06 -7.57
N GLY A 26 -5.51 -8.82 -7.53
CA GLY A 26 -4.93 -7.71 -6.77
C GLY A 26 -4.76 -8.00 -5.27
N ALA A 27 -5.07 -7.01 -4.42
CA ALA A 27 -4.83 -7.11 -2.98
C ALA A 27 -5.89 -6.39 -2.14
N ILE A 28 -6.04 -6.83 -0.89
CA ILE A 28 -6.90 -6.21 0.12
C ILE A 28 -6.01 -5.74 1.27
N LEU A 29 -6.13 -4.46 1.61
CA LEU A 29 -5.48 -3.84 2.76
C LEU A 29 -6.55 -3.55 3.81
N ARG A 30 -6.31 -3.97 5.05
CA ARG A 30 -7.17 -3.63 6.19
C ARG A 30 -6.38 -2.77 7.16
N PHE A 31 -6.97 -1.66 7.57
CA PHE A 31 -6.36 -0.68 8.46
C PHE A 31 -7.20 -0.53 9.72
N THR A 32 -6.52 -0.41 10.85
CA THR A 32 -7.13 0.00 12.11
C THR A 32 -7.24 1.53 12.12
N MET A 33 -8.41 2.02 12.50
CA MET A 33 -8.71 3.45 12.57
C MET A 33 -8.76 3.93 14.03
N ASP A 34 -8.37 5.17 14.28
CA ASP A 34 -8.46 5.76 15.61
C ASP A 34 -9.93 6.02 16.01
N GLY A 35 -10.34 5.56 17.19
CA GLY A 35 -11.67 5.79 17.74
C GLY A 35 -12.84 5.10 17.00
N GLU A 36 -12.57 4.29 15.98
CA GLU A 36 -13.57 3.57 15.19
C GLU A 36 -13.47 2.06 15.44
N LEU A 37 -14.63 1.40 15.59
CA LEU A 37 -14.69 -0.05 15.82
C LEU A 37 -14.54 -0.87 14.52
N ASN A 38 -14.67 -0.23 13.36
CA ASN A 38 -14.61 -0.88 12.07
C ASN A 38 -13.23 -0.64 11.43
N ASP A 39 -12.62 -1.71 10.90
CA ASP A 39 -11.43 -1.57 10.07
C ASP A 39 -11.78 -0.94 8.72
N LEU A 40 -10.88 -0.11 8.18
CA LEU A 40 -10.97 0.38 6.81
C LEU A 40 -10.43 -0.69 5.86
N GLU A 41 -11.27 -1.14 4.92
CA GLU A 41 -10.85 -2.04 3.83
C GLU A 41 -10.60 -1.25 2.54
N LEU A 42 -9.37 -1.36 2.03
CA LEU A 42 -8.97 -0.81 0.73
C LEU A 42 -8.64 -1.95 -0.23
N LYS A 43 -9.35 -1.98 -1.36
CA LYS A 43 -9.09 -2.95 -2.45
C LYS A 43 -8.19 -2.31 -3.49
N LEU A 44 -7.04 -2.93 -3.72
CA LEU A 44 -6.12 -2.58 -4.79
C LEU A 44 -6.41 -3.46 -6.01
N SER A 45 -6.55 -2.82 -7.15
CA SER A 45 -6.65 -3.53 -8.43
C SER A 45 -5.34 -4.28 -8.75
N ALA A 46 -5.43 -5.34 -9.54
CA ALA A 46 -4.27 -6.07 -10.06
C ALA A 46 -3.21 -5.16 -10.69
N VAL A 47 -3.64 -4.19 -11.51
CA VAL A 47 -2.74 -3.23 -12.17
C VAL A 47 -2.00 -2.37 -11.14
N THR A 48 -2.69 -1.94 -10.09
CA THR A 48 -2.08 -1.15 -9.01
C THR A 48 -1.05 -1.98 -8.25
N VAL A 49 -1.37 -3.24 -7.95
CA VAL A 49 -0.45 -4.16 -7.26
C VAL A 49 0.79 -4.43 -8.12
N ALA A 50 0.63 -4.69 -9.41
CA ALA A 50 1.74 -4.88 -10.33
C ALA A 50 2.67 -3.65 -10.38
N ARG A 51 2.10 -2.45 -10.45
CA ARG A 51 2.90 -1.20 -10.42
C ARG A 51 3.65 -1.03 -9.11
N LEU A 52 3.02 -1.34 -7.98
CA LEU A 52 3.68 -1.27 -6.68
C LEU A 52 4.85 -2.26 -6.60
N GLN A 53 4.65 -3.50 -7.07
CA GLN A 53 5.72 -4.50 -7.12
C GLN A 53 6.90 -4.03 -7.98
N THR A 54 6.65 -3.41 -9.13
CA THR A 54 7.72 -2.83 -9.96
C THR A 54 8.48 -1.73 -9.22
N LEU A 55 7.78 -0.79 -8.58
CA LEU A 55 8.41 0.29 -7.82
C LEU A 55 9.26 -0.23 -6.66
N LEU A 56 8.80 -1.28 -5.97
CA LEU A 56 9.56 -1.92 -4.89
C LEU A 56 10.83 -2.60 -5.42
N LEU A 57 10.73 -3.32 -6.55
CA LEU A 57 11.91 -3.93 -7.19
C LEU A 57 12.94 -2.89 -7.62
N GLU A 58 12.50 -1.75 -8.16
CA GLU A 58 13.39 -0.64 -8.54
C GLU A 58 14.08 -0.04 -7.31
N ALA A 59 13.33 0.16 -6.22
CA ALA A 59 13.88 0.66 -4.95
C ALA A 59 14.91 -0.31 -4.35
N ASP A 60 14.65 -1.62 -4.37
CA ASP A 60 15.57 -2.64 -3.90
C ASP A 60 16.87 -2.66 -4.72
N ALA A 61 16.77 -2.54 -6.05
CA ALA A 61 17.94 -2.45 -6.92
C ALA A 61 18.79 -1.20 -6.62
N GLN A 62 18.15 -0.06 -6.36
CA GLN A 62 18.84 1.17 -5.97
C GLN A 62 19.55 1.02 -4.62
N LEU A 63 18.90 0.42 -3.64
CA LEU A 63 19.50 0.14 -2.32
C LEU A 63 20.69 -0.81 -2.43
N ALA A 64 20.58 -1.88 -3.23
CA ALA A 64 21.68 -2.82 -3.45
C ALA A 64 22.92 -2.15 -4.06
N ASN A 65 22.73 -1.22 -4.99
CA ASN A 65 23.82 -0.45 -5.61
C ASN A 65 24.50 0.51 -4.63
N LEU A 66 23.76 1.06 -3.66
CA LEU A 66 24.30 1.92 -2.61
C LEU A 66 25.14 1.14 -1.59
N VAL A 67 24.77 -0.11 -1.29
CA VAL A 67 25.51 -0.97 -0.36
C VAL A 67 26.83 -1.48 -0.98
N THR A 68 26.92 -1.58 -2.30
CA THR A 68 28.13 -2.04 -3.00
C THR A 68 29.16 -0.95 -3.27
N THR A 69 28.84 0.32 -3.02
CA THR A 69 29.74 1.47 -3.20
C THR A 69 30.37 2.00 -1.90
N GLN A 70 30.15 1.33 -0.76
CA GLN A 70 30.85 1.57 0.51
C GLN A 70 31.92 0.51 0.76
#